data_AF-A0A958P0A0-F1
#
_entry.id   AF-A0A958P0A0-F1
#
_cell.length_a   1.000
_cell.length_b   1.000
_cell.length_c   1.000
_cell.angle_alpha   90.00
_cell.angle_beta   90.00
_cell.angle_gamma   90.00
#
_symmetry.space_group_name_H-M   'P 1'
#
loop_
_entity.id
_entity.type
_entity.pdbx_description
1 polymer ?
#
loop_
_entity_poly.entity_id
_entity_poly.type
_entity_poly.pdbx_seq_one_letter_code
_entity_poly.pdbx_strand_id
1 'polypeptide(L)'
;LGMFDQETDYDEGKVYGYIVTLEKIKSWRQRLASLSVEQRQALRGMQPKRADVIVAGLSILEEAMDFFGKKEITVSTKGVRYGLALMHDKI
;
A
#
# COMPACT_ATOMS: atom_id res chain seq x y z
N LEU A 1 -14.94 -4.23 -0.47
CA LEU A 1 -14.59 -2.79 -0.37
C LEU A 1 -13.18 -2.55 -0.88
N GLY A 2 -13.07 -1.70 -1.91
CA GLY A 2 -11.85 -1.41 -2.66
C GLY A 2 -11.07 -0.24 -2.07
N MET A 3 -9.74 -0.34 -2.09
CA MET A 3 -8.78 0.70 -1.66
C MET A 3 -8.96 2.05 -2.39
N PHE A 4 -9.73 2.06 -3.49
CA PHE A 4 -9.93 3.20 -4.37
C PHE A 4 -11.37 3.75 -4.39
N ASP A 5 -12.23 3.30 -3.47
CA ASP A 5 -13.62 3.79 -3.33
C ASP A 5 -13.83 4.62 -2.04
N GLN A 6 -12.77 4.86 -1.25
CA GLN A 6 -12.83 5.54 0.05
C GLN A 6 -12.61 7.06 -0.06
N GLU A 7 -13.18 7.79 0.91
CA GLU A 7 -13.08 9.25 1.06
C GLU A 7 -11.63 9.75 1.17
N THR A 8 -11.35 10.95 0.64
CA THR A 8 -9.99 11.55 0.59
C THR A 8 -9.48 12.05 1.95
N ASP A 9 -10.29 11.95 3.01
CA ASP A 9 -9.82 12.17 4.38
C ASP A 9 -9.01 10.97 4.84
N TYR A 10 -7.69 11.08 4.68
CA TYR A 10 -6.75 10.15 5.28
C TYR A 10 -6.99 10.09 6.79
N ASP A 11 -7.38 8.92 7.26
CA ASP A 11 -7.56 8.61 8.67
C ASP A 11 -6.56 7.52 9.04
N GLU A 12 -5.52 7.90 9.80
CA GLU A 12 -4.48 6.97 10.24
C GLU A 12 -5.06 5.80 11.04
N GLY A 13 -6.14 5.99 11.80
CA GLY A 13 -6.78 4.95 12.59
C GLY A 13 -7.41 3.84 11.74
N LYS A 14 -7.73 4.13 10.47
CA LYS A 14 -8.23 3.13 9.50
C LYS A 14 -7.11 2.43 8.75
N VAL A 15 -5.88 2.95 8.79
CA VAL A 15 -4.73 2.45 8.00
C VAL A 15 -3.75 1.69 8.87
N TYR A 16 -3.38 2.24 10.04
CA TYR A 16 -2.46 1.59 10.96
C TYR A 16 -3.05 0.29 11.50
N GLY A 17 -2.30 -0.80 11.42
CA GLY A 17 -2.75 -2.12 11.86
C GLY A 17 -3.68 -2.83 10.87
N TYR A 18 -4.01 -2.22 9.72
CA TYR A 18 -4.87 -2.86 8.73
C TYR A 18 -4.22 -4.14 8.18
N ILE A 19 -4.98 -5.24 8.17
CA ILE A 19 -4.53 -6.53 7.64
C ILE A 19 -4.90 -6.65 6.17
N VAL A 20 -3.91 -6.98 5.34
CA VAL A 20 -4.08 -7.19 3.90
C VAL A 20 -3.66 -8.61 3.54
N THR A 21 -4.53 -9.32 2.83
CA THR A 21 -4.24 -10.69 2.36
C THR A 21 -3.49 -10.67 1.02
N LEU A 22 -2.74 -11.74 0.75
CA LEU A 22 -2.05 -11.96 -0.51
C LEU A 22 -3.02 -11.91 -1.71
N GLU A 23 -4.20 -12.52 -1.57
CA GLU A 23 -5.24 -12.51 -2.60
C GLU A 23 -5.71 -11.09 -2.91
N LYS A 24 -5.81 -10.23 -1.89
CA LYS A 24 -6.16 -8.82 -2.05
C LYS A 24 -5.06 -8.06 -2.81
N ILE A 25 -3.79 -8.30 -2.48
CA ILE A 25 -2.64 -7.73 -3.20
C ILE A 25 -2.67 -8.15 -4.68
N LYS A 26 -2.84 -9.45 -4.96
CA LYS A 26 -2.95 -10.01 -6.32
C LYS A 26 -4.09 -9.37 -7.11
N SER A 27 -5.27 -9.24 -6.48
CA SER A 27 -6.44 -8.58 -7.06
C SER A 27 -6.17 -7.11 -7.40
N TRP A 28 -5.55 -6.35 -6.49
CA TRP A 28 -5.20 -4.95 -6.73
C TRP A 28 -4.16 -4.81 -7.83
N ARG A 29 -3.12 -5.64 -7.83
CA ARG A 29 -2.09 -5.61 -8.87
C ARG A 29 -2.71 -5.86 -10.25
N GLN A 30 -3.54 -6.90 -10.38
CA GLN A 30 -4.20 -7.23 -11.65
C GLN A 30 -5.11 -6.09 -12.12
N ARG A 31 -5.96 -5.54 -11.23
CA ARG A 31 -6.84 -4.42 -11.55
C ARG A 31 -6.07 -3.18 -11.98
N LEU A 32 -5.00 -2.82 -11.27
CA LEU A 32 -4.24 -1.61 -11.60
C LEU A 32 -3.40 -1.80 -12.86
N ALA A 33 -2.86 -3.00 -13.08
CA ALA A 33 -2.11 -3.32 -14.31
C ALA A 33 -2.97 -3.19 -15.57
N SER A 34 -4.28 -3.44 -15.48
CA SER A 34 -5.20 -3.29 -16.62
C SER A 34 -5.60 -1.83 -16.91
N LEU A 35 -5.21 -0.87 -16.07
CA LEU A 35 -5.50 0.55 -16.26
C LEU A 35 -4.29 1.28 -16.81
N SER A 36 -4.52 2.28 -17.68
CA SER A 36 -3.51 3.26 -18.09
C SER A 36 -3.05 4.10 -16.89
N VAL A 37 -1.91 4.78 -17.01
CA VAL A 37 -1.42 5.66 -15.94
C VAL A 37 -2.42 6.78 -15.65
N GLU A 38 -3.01 7.37 -16.68
CA GLU A 38 -4.03 8.43 -16.57
C GLU A 38 -5.28 7.92 -15.85
N GLN A 39 -5.73 6.70 -16.18
CA GLN A 39 -6.86 6.06 -15.49
C GLN A 39 -6.55 5.79 -14.02
N ARG A 40 -5.32 5.36 -13.69
CA ARG A 40 -4.89 5.18 -12.30
C ARG A 40 -4.84 6.50 -11.54
N GLN A 41 -4.34 7.57 -12.16
CA GLN A 41 -4.30 8.91 -11.56
C GLN A 41 -5.70 9.43 -11.21
N ALA A 42 -6.71 9.04 -11.99
CA ALA A 42 -8.11 9.40 -11.74
C ALA A 42 -8.77 8.57 -10.61
N LEU A 43 -8.13 7.50 -10.12
CA LEU A 43 -8.67 6.71 -9.01
C LEU A 43 -8.67 7.51 -7.71
N ARG A 44 -9.82 7.54 -7.02
CA ARG A 44 -9.94 8.15 -5.69
C ARG A 44 -8.94 7.49 -4.72
N GLY A 45 -8.20 8.29 -3.96
CA GLY A 45 -7.16 7.82 -3.04
C GLY A 45 -5.81 7.48 -3.69
N MET A 46 -5.68 7.51 -5.02
CA MET A 46 -4.37 7.40 -5.68
C MET A 46 -3.60 8.72 -5.55
N GLN A 47 -2.35 8.65 -5.10
CA GLN A 47 -1.45 9.79 -5.22
C GLN A 47 -0.97 9.89 -6.69
N PRO A 48 -1.22 10.99 -7.41
CA PRO A 48 -0.95 11.05 -8.86
C PRO A 48 0.49 10.72 -9.24
N LYS A 49 1.47 11.16 -8.43
CA LYS A 49 2.91 10.89 -8.61
C LYS A 49 3.33 9.44 -8.33
N ARG A 50 2.41 8.58 -7.89
CA ARG A 50 2.65 7.15 -7.63
C ARG A 50 1.95 6.24 -8.63
N ALA A 51 1.07 6.78 -9.48
CA ALA A 51 0.21 5.99 -10.35
C ALA A 51 0.98 5.18 -11.42
N ASP A 52 2.12 5.69 -11.85
CA ASP A 52 3.05 5.04 -12.78
C ASP A 52 3.77 3.86 -12.12
N VAL A 53 4.20 4.01 -10.87
CA VAL A 53 5.01 3.01 -10.14
C VAL A 53 4.20 2.03 -9.27
N ILE A 54 2.92 2.29 -9.00
CA ILE A 54 2.12 1.51 -8.02
C ILE A 54 2.04 0.02 -8.36
N VAL A 55 1.97 -0.33 -9.64
CA VAL A 55 1.90 -1.73 -10.08
C VAL A 55 3.21 -2.46 -9.77
N ALA A 56 4.36 -1.81 -10.00
CA ALA A 56 5.66 -2.38 -9.66
C ALA A 56 5.81 -2.57 -8.14
N GLY A 57 5.35 -1.60 -7.34
CA GLY A 57 5.33 -1.72 -5.88
C GLY A 57 4.49 -2.91 -5.38
N LEU A 58 3.32 -3.13 -5.97
CA LEU A 58 2.49 -4.29 -5.65
C LEU A 58 3.13 -5.61 -6.09
N SER A 59 3.80 -5.66 -7.24
CA SER A 59 4.53 -6.85 -7.69
C SER A 59 5.66 -7.23 -6.73
N ILE A 60 6.43 -6.25 -6.25
CA ILE A 60 7.51 -6.49 -5.27
C ILE A 60 6.93 -7.03 -3.97
N LEU A 61 5.81 -6.46 -3.50
CA LEU A 61 5.17 -6.90 -2.27
C LEU A 61 4.59 -8.32 -2.40
N GLU A 62 3.94 -8.61 -3.52
CA GLU A 62 3.44 -9.96 -3.84
C GLU A 62 4.56 -10.99 -3.82
N GLU A 63 5.67 -10.73 -4.53
CA GLU A 63 6.82 -11.62 -4.58
C GLU A 63 7.46 -11.79 -3.20
N ALA A 64 7.59 -10.71 -2.42
CA ALA A 64 8.10 -10.80 -1.06
C ALA A 64 7.21 -11.67 -0.17
N MET A 65 5.88 -11.51 -0.26
CA MET A 65 4.94 -12.34 0.49
C MET A 65 5.03 -13.82 0.09
N ASP A 66 5.10 -14.11 -1.21
CA ASP A 66 5.26 -15.48 -1.73
C ASP A 66 6.61 -16.09 -1.29
N PHE A 67 7.72 -15.34 -1.39
CA PHE A 67 9.06 -15.76 -0.95
C PHE A 67 9.11 -16.10 0.54
N PHE A 68 8.47 -15.29 1.41
CA PHE A 68 8.42 -15.53 2.85
C PHE A 68 7.29 -16.48 3.28
N GLY A 69 6.50 -17.00 2.34
CA GLY A 69 5.36 -17.88 2.62
C GLY A 69 4.27 -17.21 3.47
N LYS A 70 4.05 -15.90 3.32
CA LYS A 70 3.08 -15.12 4.11
C LYS A 70 1.78 -14.92 3.33
N LYS A 71 0.66 -15.28 3.96
CA LYS A 71 -0.69 -15.11 3.39
C LYS A 71 -1.29 -13.75 3.68
N GLU A 72 -0.75 -13.02 4.64
CA GLU A 72 -1.21 -11.70 5.04
C GLU A 72 -0.05 -10.85 5.60
N ILE A 73 -0.25 -9.54 5.57
CA ILE A 73 0.64 -8.53 6.15
C ILE A 73 -0.18 -7.53 6.96
N THR A 74 0.48 -6.86 7.89
CA THR A 74 -0.09 -5.76 8.67
C THR A 74 0.53 -4.43 8.23
N VAL A 75 -0.30 -3.44 7.94
CA VAL A 75 0.13 -2.11 7.52
C VAL A 75 0.63 -1.32 8.74
N SER A 76 1.81 -0.70 8.60
CA SER A 76 2.33 0.28 9.56
C SER A 76 2.51 1.63 8.88
N THR A 77 1.97 2.68 9.49
CA THR A 77 2.21 4.09 9.14
C THR A 77 3.52 4.62 9.71
N LYS A 78 4.17 3.85 10.60
CA LYS A 78 5.44 4.19 11.26
C LYS A 78 6.62 3.63 10.47
N GLY A 79 7.16 4.45 9.56
CA GLY A 79 8.32 4.13 8.73
C GLY A 79 9.66 4.58 9.33
N VAL A 80 10.68 4.70 8.47
CA VAL A 80 12.07 5.04 8.83
C VAL A 80 12.20 6.30 9.68
N ARG A 81 11.44 7.36 9.37
CA ARG A 81 11.46 8.62 10.14
C ARG A 81 11.02 8.43 11.60
N TYR A 82 10.02 7.60 11.85
CA TYR A 82 9.60 7.25 13.20
C TYR A 82 10.68 6.45 13.93
N GLY A 83 11.32 5.51 13.22
CA GLY A 83 12.46 4.78 13.76
C GLY A 83 13.59 5.70 14.20
N LEU A 84 13.95 6.69 13.37
CA LEU A 84 14.98 7.67 13.68
C LEU A 84 14.64 8.52 14.92
N ALA A 85 13.40 9.03 15.00
CA ALA A 85 12.95 9.82 16.15
C ALA A 85 13.06 9.03 17.46
N LEU A 86 12.61 7.76 17.47
CA LEU A 86 12.69 6.89 18.65
C LEU A 86 14.13 6.52 19.05
N MET A 87 15.06 6.50 18.10
CA MET A 87 16.48 6.27 18.41
C MET A 87 17.12 7.51 19.04
N HIS A 88 16.74 8.70 18.60
CA HIS A 88 17.25 9.96 19.15
C HIS A 88 16.74 10.23 20.58
N ASP A 89 15.49 9.88 20.89
CA ASP A 89 14.92 10.03 22.25
C ASP A 89 15.59 9.11 23.31
N LYS A 90 16.42 8.15 22.89
CA LYS A 90 17.15 7.23 23.76
C LYS A 90 18.61 7.65 24.03
N ILE A 91 19.03 8.82 23.54
CA ILE A 91 20.35 9.43 23.77
C ILE A 91 20.17 10.66 24.65
#